data_AF-A0A8S3W0U3-F1
#
_entry.id   AF-A0A8S3W0U3-F1
#
_cell.length_a   1.000
_cell.length_b   1.000
_cell.length_c   1.000
_cell.angle_alpha   90.00
_cell.angle_beta   90.00
_cell.angle_gamma   90.00
#
_symmetry.space_group_name_H-M   'P 1'
#
loop_
_entity.id
_entity.type
_entity.pdbx_description
1 polymer ?
#
loop_
_entity_poly.entity_id
_entity_poly.type
_entity_poly.pdbx_seq_one_letter_code
_entity_poly.pdbx_strand_id
1 'polypeptide(L)'
;MDVQLECILIETRVIAPAFFIQSLRGKPLIVFNKYTYCRHSVRNGIIRWTCSTHSYKCCKAVVKTSGSHIIEVKGFHNHDASELLINRGKPAFNISLPEQILVKSFNENQQNV
;
A
#
# COMPACT_ATOMS: atom_id res chain seq x y z
N MET A 1 -31.90 -16.18 -22.38
CA MET A 1 -31.53 -16.79 -21.08
C MET A 1 -30.16 -16.24 -20.70
N ASP A 2 -30.12 -14.95 -20.38
CA ASP A 2 -28.90 -14.22 -20.05
C ASP A 2 -28.78 -14.13 -18.53
N VAL A 3 -28.17 -15.16 -17.93
CA VAL A 3 -27.83 -15.20 -16.50
C VAL A 3 -26.45 -14.60 -16.22
N GLN A 4 -25.82 -13.97 -17.20
CA GLN A 4 -24.46 -13.43 -17.07
C GLN A 4 -24.39 -11.96 -16.65
N LEU A 5 -25.53 -11.27 -16.51
CA LEU A 5 -25.54 -9.82 -16.30
C LEU A 5 -25.98 -9.33 -14.90
N GLU A 6 -26.46 -10.20 -14.00
CA GLU A 6 -27.02 -9.71 -12.70
C GLU A 6 -26.21 -10.01 -11.41
N CYS A 7 -25.17 -10.85 -11.39
CA CYS A 7 -24.68 -11.37 -10.08
C CYS A 7 -23.40 -10.78 -9.46
N ILE A 8 -22.75 -9.72 -9.98
CA ILE A 8 -21.62 -9.10 -9.23
C ILE A 8 -21.66 -7.57 -9.26
N LEU A 9 -22.82 -7.00 -8.92
CA LEU A 9 -22.86 -5.72 -8.21
C LEU A 9 -22.67 -5.99 -6.70
N ILE A 10 -21.60 -6.69 -6.32
CA ILE A 10 -21.12 -6.57 -4.94
C ILE A 10 -20.49 -5.19 -4.92
N GLU A 11 -21.23 -4.20 -4.44
CA GLU A 11 -20.71 -2.88 -4.10
C GLU A 11 -19.35 -3.10 -3.43
N THR A 12 -18.26 -2.81 -4.15
CA THR A 12 -16.93 -2.98 -3.59
C THR A 12 -16.81 -1.94 -2.50
N ARG A 13 -17.14 -2.31 -1.26
CA ARG A 13 -17.09 -1.40 -0.14
C ARG A 13 -15.66 -0.89 -0.02
N VAL A 14 -15.50 0.40 -0.27
CA VAL A 14 -14.24 1.08 -0.01
C VAL A 14 -14.05 1.11 1.50
N ILE A 15 -12.94 0.53 1.97
CA ILE A 15 -12.55 0.54 3.38
C ILE A 15 -11.79 1.83 3.68
N ALA A 16 -10.83 2.19 2.82
CA ALA A 16 -9.98 3.36 2.98
C ALA A 16 -9.27 3.71 1.65
N PRO A 17 -8.77 4.94 1.47
CA PRO A 17 -7.78 5.22 0.44
C PRO A 17 -6.47 4.47 0.73
N ALA A 18 -5.78 4.02 -0.32
CA ALA A 18 -4.46 3.40 -0.22
C ALA A 18 -3.36 4.48 -0.18
N PHE A 19 -2.53 4.46 0.86
CA PHE A 19 -1.34 5.31 0.93
C PHE A 19 -0.15 4.59 0.31
N PHE A 20 0.32 5.09 -0.82
CA PHE A 20 1.44 4.50 -1.56
C PHE A 20 2.76 5.16 -1.18
N ILE A 21 3.78 4.34 -0.97
CA ILE A 21 5.17 4.76 -0.84
C ILE A 21 6.05 3.93 -1.78
N GLN A 22 7.31 4.33 -1.95
CA GLN A 22 8.29 3.53 -2.66
C GLN A 22 9.21 2.83 -1.68
N SER A 23 9.48 1.55 -1.93
CA SER A 23 10.63 0.86 -1.35
C SER A 23 11.94 1.46 -1.90
N LEU A 24 13.05 1.19 -1.23
CA LEU A 24 14.39 1.61 -1.69
C LEU A 24 14.74 1.13 -3.11
N ARG A 25 14.14 0.03 -3.55
CA ARG A 25 14.34 -0.53 -4.90
C ARG A 25 13.32 0.01 -5.92
N GLY A 26 12.62 1.08 -5.58
CA GLY A 26 11.61 1.74 -6.43
C GLY A 26 10.31 0.95 -6.59
N LYS A 27 10.10 -0.15 -5.86
CA LYS A 27 8.85 -0.91 -5.92
C LYS A 27 7.78 -0.26 -5.03
N PRO A 28 6.53 -0.13 -5.49
CA PRO A 28 5.46 0.46 -4.71
C PRO A 28 5.09 -0.44 -3.51
N LEU A 29 4.78 0.20 -2.40
CA LEU A 29 4.22 -0.40 -1.18
C LEU A 29 2.95 0.33 -0.78
N ILE A 30 2.06 -0.36 -0.06
CA ILE A 30 0.94 0.26 0.65
C ILE A 30 1.30 0.35 2.13
N VAL A 31 1.04 1.51 2.75
CA VAL A 31 1.00 1.66 4.20
C VAL A 31 -0.46 1.63 4.66
N PHE A 32 -0.78 0.72 5.58
CA PHE A 32 -2.11 0.63 6.17
C PHE A 32 -2.01 0.10 7.60
N ASN A 33 -2.68 0.74 8.56
CA ASN A 33 -2.67 0.38 9.98
C ASN A 33 -1.27 0.12 10.57
N LYS A 34 -0.27 0.97 10.25
CA LYS A 34 1.13 0.85 10.67
C LYS A 34 1.89 -0.37 10.11
N TYR A 35 1.37 -1.02 9.09
CA TYR A 35 2.04 -2.10 8.37
C TYR A 35 2.28 -1.72 6.91
N THR A 36 3.30 -2.34 6.30
CA THR A 36 3.59 -2.19 4.88
C THR A 36 3.25 -3.45 4.10
N TYR A 37 2.76 -3.29 2.87
CA TYR A 37 2.35 -4.39 2.00
C TYR A 37 3.00 -4.25 0.63
N CYS A 38 3.55 -5.35 0.12
CA CYS A 38 4.15 -5.45 -1.21
C CYS A 38 3.12 -5.97 -2.22
N ARG A 39 3.16 -5.47 -3.46
CA ARG A 39 2.33 -5.99 -4.54
C ARG A 39 2.67 -7.46 -4.80
N HIS A 40 1.65 -8.31 -4.82
CA HIS A 40 1.79 -9.75 -5.01
C HIS A 40 1.22 -10.22 -6.35
N SER A 41 0.00 -9.82 -6.71
CA SER A 41 -0.61 -10.22 -7.97
C SER A 41 -1.71 -9.25 -8.40
N VAL A 42 -2.14 -9.33 -9.66
CA VAL A 42 -3.27 -8.56 -10.21
C VAL A 42 -4.22 -9.50 -10.93
N ARG A 43 -5.52 -9.37 -10.67
CA ARG A 43 -6.58 -10.12 -11.36
C ARG A 43 -7.83 -9.26 -11.45
N ASN A 44 -8.39 -9.13 -12.65
CA ASN A 44 -9.66 -8.41 -12.91
C ASN A 44 -9.66 -6.98 -12.31
N GLY A 45 -8.58 -6.22 -12.51
CA GLY A 45 -8.43 -4.87 -11.96
C GLY A 45 -8.15 -4.79 -10.45
N ILE A 46 -8.21 -5.92 -9.74
CA ILE A 46 -7.93 -6.00 -8.31
C ILE A 46 -6.46 -6.38 -8.09
N ILE A 47 -5.76 -5.57 -7.29
CA ILE A 47 -4.37 -5.83 -6.91
C ILE A 47 -4.36 -6.46 -5.52
N ARG A 48 -3.72 -7.62 -5.39
CA ARG A 48 -3.43 -8.25 -4.09
C ARG A 48 -2.09 -7.78 -3.58
N TRP A 49 -2.06 -7.33 -2.33
CA TRP A 49 -0.88 -6.88 -1.61
C TRP A 49 -0.70 -7.76 -0.35
N THR A 50 0.48 -8.33 -0.17
CA THR A 50 0.80 -9.16 1.01
C THR A 50 1.68 -8.37 1.96
N CYS A 51 1.59 -8.64 3.27
CA CYS A 51 2.49 -8.03 4.25
C CYS A 51 3.95 -8.13 3.78
N SER A 52 4.70 -7.04 3.89
CA SER A 52 6.09 -6.97 3.46
C SER A 52 7.01 -7.95 4.19
N THR A 53 6.56 -8.46 5.34
CA THR A 53 7.27 -9.47 6.13
C THR A 53 6.91 -10.92 5.75
N HIS A 54 5.98 -11.14 4.83
CA HIS A 54 5.44 -12.46 4.45
C HIS A 54 6.55 -13.50 4.21
N SER A 55 7.63 -13.14 3.53
CA SER A 55 8.71 -14.08 3.18
C SER A 55 9.62 -14.48 4.34
N TYR A 56 9.77 -13.65 5.38
CA TYR A 56 10.74 -13.90 6.46
C TYR A 56 10.12 -13.99 7.87
N LYS A 57 8.86 -13.58 8.04
CA LYS A 57 8.04 -13.80 9.26
C LYS A 57 6.81 -14.67 9.00
N CYS A 58 6.62 -15.17 7.78
CA CYS A 58 5.45 -15.97 7.40
C CYS A 58 4.10 -15.27 7.66
N CYS A 59 4.08 -13.93 7.71
CA CYS A 59 2.88 -13.16 7.97
C CYS A 59 1.88 -13.30 6.81
N LYS A 60 0.63 -13.65 7.13
CA LYS A 60 -0.43 -13.93 6.13
C LYS A 60 -1.40 -12.76 5.92
N ALA A 61 -1.12 -11.60 6.51
CA ALA A 61 -1.95 -10.41 6.33
C ALA A 61 -1.92 -9.91 4.88
N VAL A 62 -3.09 -9.54 4.36
CA VAL A 62 -3.32 -9.19 2.97
C VAL A 62 -4.23 -7.97 2.88
N VAL A 63 -3.94 -7.10 1.92
CA VAL A 63 -4.81 -6.01 1.48
C VAL A 63 -5.13 -6.22 -0.01
N LYS A 64 -6.34 -5.88 -0.44
CA LYS A 64 -6.66 -5.76 -1.86
C LYS A 64 -7.07 -4.34 -2.20
N THR A 65 -6.63 -3.88 -3.37
CA THR A 65 -7.03 -2.58 -3.91
C THR A 65 -7.72 -2.69 -5.25
N SER A 66 -8.64 -1.76 -5.50
CA SER A 66 -9.11 -1.40 -6.84
C SER A 66 -8.74 0.07 -7.06
N GLY A 67 -7.89 0.36 -8.04
CA GLY A 67 -7.27 1.67 -8.20
C GLY A 67 -6.53 2.12 -6.94
N SER A 68 -6.86 3.31 -6.44
CA SER A 68 -6.30 3.93 -5.24
C SER A 68 -7.06 3.61 -3.95
N HIS A 69 -7.97 2.63 -3.95
CA HIS A 69 -8.82 2.32 -2.80
C HIS A 69 -8.59 0.91 -2.29
N ILE A 70 -8.48 0.77 -0.97
CA ILE A 70 -8.52 -0.53 -0.29
C ILE A 70 -9.97 -1.00 -0.24
N ILE A 71 -10.20 -2.20 -0.77
CA ILE A 71 -11.53 -2.82 -0.86
C ILE A 71 -11.63 -4.07 0.03
N GLU A 72 -10.50 -4.59 0.52
CA GLU A 72 -10.49 -5.79 1.35
C GLU A 72 -9.23 -5.84 2.23
N VAL A 73 -9.40 -6.27 3.48
CA VAL A 73 -8.31 -6.57 4.42
C VAL A 73 -8.55 -7.99 4.97
N LYS A 74 -7.54 -8.86 4.90
CA LYS A 74 -7.63 -10.25 5.41
C LYS A 74 -6.42 -10.63 6.24
N GLY A 75 -6.65 -11.57 7.15
CA GLY A 75 -5.62 -12.18 7.98
C GLY A 75 -5.19 -11.28 9.13
N PHE A 76 -4.42 -11.87 10.04
CA PHE A 76 -3.86 -11.20 11.20
C PHE A 76 -2.34 -11.11 11.06
N HIS A 77 -1.78 -10.03 11.59
CA HIS A 77 -0.33 -9.91 11.72
C HIS A 77 0.14 -10.78 12.89
N ASN A 78 1.24 -11.50 12.68
CA ASN A 78 1.91 -12.32 13.69
C ASN A 78 3.20 -11.66 14.19
N HIS A 79 3.29 -10.35 14.04
CA HIS A 79 4.43 -9.55 14.43
C HIS A 79 3.96 -8.12 14.72
N ASP A 80 4.76 -7.42 15.51
CA ASP A 80 4.53 -6.00 15.80
C ASP A 80 4.55 -5.16 14.53
N ALA A 81 3.84 -4.04 14.59
CA ALA A 81 3.87 -3.04 13.54
C ALA A 81 5.31 -2.71 13.19
N SER A 82 5.61 -2.73 11.89
CA SER A 82 6.86 -2.20 11.41
C SER A 82 6.70 -0.69 11.50
N GLU A 83 7.13 -0.06 12.60
CA GLU A 83 7.20 1.40 12.73
C GLU A 83 8.15 1.94 11.67
N LEU A 84 7.64 2.01 10.43
CA LEU A 84 8.26 2.41 9.17
C LEU A 84 9.80 2.26 9.06
N LEU A 85 10.35 1.16 9.58
CA LEU A 85 11.73 0.73 9.29
C LEU A 85 11.76 0.09 7.90
N ILE A 86 11.72 0.89 6.85
CA ILE A 86 12.06 0.44 5.50
C ILE A 86 13.58 0.32 5.43
N ASN A 87 14.18 -0.56 6.24
CA ASN A 87 15.61 -0.85 6.17
C ASN A 87 15.99 -2.10 6.98
N ARG A 88 16.61 -3.08 6.32
CA ARG A 88 17.49 -4.06 6.99
C ARG A 88 18.81 -3.38 7.41
N GLY A 89 18.71 -2.26 8.13
CA GLY A 89 19.82 -1.42 8.56
C GLY A 89 19.48 0.08 8.59
N LYS A 90 19.01 0.56 9.74
CA LYS A 90 18.73 1.96 10.14
C LYS A 90 17.51 2.67 9.49
N PRO A 91 16.60 3.28 10.27
CA PRO A 91 15.48 4.05 9.72
C PRO A 91 15.97 5.25 8.89
N ALA A 92 15.53 5.34 7.65
CA ALA A 92 15.34 6.63 7.01
C ALA A 92 13.90 7.03 7.34
N PHE A 93 13.74 8.21 7.95
CA PHE A 93 12.49 8.88 8.34
C PHE A 93 12.00 8.68 9.79
N ASN A 94 12.36 9.66 10.64
CA ASN A 94 11.48 10.13 11.71
C ASN A 94 10.24 10.75 11.06
N ILE A 95 9.17 9.97 10.86
CA ILE A 95 7.87 10.51 10.48
C ILE A 95 6.95 10.45 11.69
N SER A 96 6.94 11.54 12.45
CA SER A 96 5.73 12.00 13.11
C SER A 96 4.80 12.55 12.02
N LEU A 97 3.92 11.73 11.46
CA LEU A 97 2.74 12.24 10.74
C LEU A 97 1.73 12.59 11.83
N PRO A 98 1.39 13.87 12.06
CA PRO A 98 0.81 14.72 11.01
C PRO A 98 1.20 16.21 11.06
N GLU A 99 1.63 16.74 9.93
CA GLU A 99 1.22 18.03 9.33
C GLU A 99 2.02 18.19 8.03
N GLN A 100 1.70 19.16 7.18
CA GLN A 100 2.36 19.43 5.90
C GLN A 100 1.90 18.57 4.71
N ILE A 101 0.58 18.54 4.52
CA ILE A 101 0.02 19.02 3.25
C ILE A 101 0.64 20.42 3.01
N LEU A 102 1.19 20.70 1.82
CA LEU A 102 2.10 21.81 1.43
C LEU A 102 3.54 21.27 1.40
N VAL A 103 4.23 21.17 0.27
CA VAL A 103 4.66 22.29 -0.58
C VAL A 103 5.05 21.75 -1.98
N LYS A 104 4.34 22.25 -3.00
CA LYS A 104 4.78 22.60 -4.38
C LYS A 104 5.29 21.44 -5.26
N SER A 105 4.57 20.97 -6.29
CA SER A 105 4.18 21.69 -7.53
C SER A 105 5.32 22.53 -8.12
N PHE A 106 5.86 22.10 -9.26
CA PHE A 106 6.58 22.92 -10.26
C PHE A 106 7.82 23.72 -9.79
N ASN A 107 9.02 23.25 -10.15
CA ASN A 107 9.78 23.84 -11.27
C ASN A 107 11.13 23.14 -11.50
N GLU A 108 11.30 22.64 -12.72
CA GLU A 108 12.59 22.59 -13.41
C GLU A 108 13.12 24.02 -13.58
N ASN A 109 14.41 24.24 -13.33
CA ASN A 109 15.35 24.82 -14.29
C ASN A 109 16.70 25.22 -13.64
N GLN A 110 17.75 24.56 -14.14
CA GLN A 110 19.01 25.11 -14.66
C GLN A 110 19.87 26.08 -13.81
N GLN A 111 21.13 25.64 -13.62
CA GLN A 111 22.42 26.31 -13.90
C GLN A 111 22.62 27.84 -13.79
N ASN A 112 23.88 28.18 -13.45
CA ASN A 112 24.55 29.48 -13.30
C ASN A 112 24.49 29.99 -11.84
N VAL A 113 25.60 30.24 -11.15
CA VAL A 113 26.90 30.84 -11.54
C VAL A 113 28.06 30.14 -10.86
#